data_AF-S7UBW0-F1
#
_entry.id   AF-S7UBW0-F1
#
_cell.length_a   1.000
_cell.length_b   1.000
_cell.length_c   1.000
_cell.angle_alpha   90.00
_cell.angle_beta   90.00
_cell.angle_gamma   90.00
#
_symmetry.space_group_name_H-M   'P 1'
#
loop_
_entity.id
_entity.type
_entity.pdbx_description
1 polymer ?
#
loop_
_entity_poly.entity_id
_entity_poly.type
_entity_poly.pdbx_seq_one_letter_code
_entity_poly.pdbx_strand_id
1 'polypeptide(L)'
;MPDGDAGPESWNARDKFAAVLESASLNEHETAEYCRRKGIYPQQLEQWRQACEAANDWDRQTNIKLKSDRKTDRKRIKDLERELRRKEKALAEAAALLVLQKKAQAIWGDPEDE
;
A
#
# COMPACT_ATOMS: atom_id res chain seq x y z
N MET A 1 -31.91 6.86 27.87
CA MET A 1 -30.44 6.98 28.07
C MET A 1 -29.81 5.99 27.12
N PRO A 2 -28.93 6.39 26.19
CA PRO A 2 -28.43 5.46 25.20
C PRO A 2 -27.31 4.59 25.79
N ASP A 3 -27.59 3.28 25.77
CA ASP A 3 -26.73 2.12 25.52
C ASP A 3 -25.43 1.99 26.33
N GLY A 4 -25.61 1.48 27.56
CA GLY A 4 -24.55 0.94 28.41
C GLY A 4 -24.21 -0.53 28.13
N ASP A 5 -24.36 -1.04 26.91
CA ASP A 5 -24.03 -2.44 26.57
C ASP A 5 -23.18 -2.55 25.31
N ALA A 6 -22.09 -1.78 25.30
CA ALA A 6 -21.13 -1.76 24.22
C ALA A 6 -19.79 -2.25 24.81
N GLY A 7 -19.61 -3.57 24.86
CA GLY A 7 -18.34 -4.19 25.26
C GLY A 7 -17.17 -3.67 24.41
N PRO A 8 -15.91 -3.89 24.81
CA PRO A 8 -14.72 -3.28 24.20
C PRO A 8 -14.55 -3.52 22.67
N GLU A 9 -15.30 -4.45 22.08
CA GLU A 9 -15.37 -4.68 20.63
C GLU A 9 -16.17 -3.62 19.86
N SER A 10 -17.10 -2.93 20.51
CA SER A 10 -17.93 -1.88 19.91
C SER A 10 -17.24 -0.51 19.84
N TRP A 11 -16.07 -0.37 20.47
CA TRP A 11 -15.36 0.89 20.60
C TRP A 11 -14.60 1.20 19.31
N ASN A 12 -14.96 2.31 18.65
CA ASN A 12 -14.22 2.80 17.49
C ASN A 12 -12.91 3.50 17.93
N ALA A 13 -12.04 3.85 16.96
CA ALA A 13 -10.76 4.49 17.26
C ALA A 13 -10.89 5.83 18.01
N ARG A 14 -11.95 6.60 17.74
CA ARG A 14 -12.24 7.86 18.40
C ARG A 14 -12.65 7.66 19.86
N ASP A 15 -13.47 6.64 20.14
CA ASP A 15 -13.90 6.32 21.51
C ASP A 15 -12.71 5.85 22.36
N LYS A 16 -11.84 5.02 21.79
CA LYS A 16 -10.60 4.57 22.43
C LYS A 16 -9.69 5.75 22.77
N PHE A 17 -9.50 6.66 21.82
CA PHE A 17 -8.72 7.88 22.04
C PHE A 17 -9.35 8.78 23.11
N ALA A 18 -10.68 8.96 23.10
CA ALA A 18 -11.38 9.73 24.12
C ALA A 18 -11.18 9.14 25.52
N ALA A 19 -11.24 7.81 25.68
CA ALA A 19 -10.97 7.18 26.96
C ALA A 19 -9.52 7.35 27.45
N VAL A 20 -8.54 7.28 26.54
CA VAL A 20 -7.14 7.58 26.89
C VAL A 20 -7.00 9.03 27.37
N LEU A 21 -7.69 9.97 26.72
CA LEU A 21 -7.66 11.38 27.10
C LEU A 21 -8.38 11.65 28.45
N GLU A 22 -9.56 11.06 28.66
CA GLU A 22 -10.35 11.17 29.90
C GLU A 22 -9.61 10.58 31.10
N SER A 23 -8.75 9.57 30.88
CA SER A 23 -8.01 8.89 31.95
C SER A 23 -6.60 9.45 32.20
N ALA A 24 -6.11 10.36 31.36
CA ALA A 24 -4.73 10.84 31.40
C ALA A 24 -4.35 11.54 32.72
N SER A 25 -5.31 12.15 33.42
CA SER A 25 -5.09 12.82 34.71
C SER A 25 -5.58 12.04 35.92
N LEU A 26 -6.12 10.83 35.73
CA LEU A 26 -6.69 10.02 36.81
C LEU A 26 -5.60 9.26 37.55
N ASN A 27 -5.77 9.09 38.87
CA ASN A 27 -4.95 8.18 39.66
C ASN A 27 -5.41 6.72 39.48
N GLU A 28 -4.64 5.75 39.99
CA GLU A 28 -4.93 4.31 39.79
C GLU A 28 -6.32 3.88 40.29
N HIS A 29 -6.79 4.45 41.41
CA HIS A 29 -8.13 4.17 41.93
C HIS A 29 -9.22 4.74 41.01
N GLU A 30 -9.06 5.98 40.57
CA GLU A 30 -9.99 6.65 39.65
C GLU A 30 -10.01 5.96 38.29
N THR A 31 -8.87 5.48 37.80
CA THR A 31 -8.78 4.68 36.57
C THR A 31 -9.53 3.36 36.71
N ALA A 32 -9.42 2.68 37.85
CA ALA A 32 -10.14 1.45 38.11
C ALA A 32 -11.66 1.66 38.16
N GLU A 33 -12.11 2.75 38.80
CA GLU A 33 -13.53 3.15 38.80
C GLU A 33 -14.03 3.53 37.40
N TYR A 34 -13.24 4.30 36.66
CA TYR A 34 -13.53 4.68 35.28
C TYR A 34 -13.70 3.44 34.39
N CYS A 35 -12.77 2.49 34.50
CA CYS A 35 -12.79 1.22 33.78
C CYS A 35 -14.07 0.41 34.07
N ARG A 36 -14.46 0.27 35.35
CA ARG A 36 -15.70 -0.38 35.76
C ARG A 36 -16.94 0.32 35.20
N ARG A 37 -16.98 1.66 35.24
CA ARG A 37 -18.10 2.45 34.73
C ARG A 37 -18.27 2.35 33.22
N LYS A 38 -17.16 2.25 32.49
CA LYS A 38 -17.14 2.17 31.01
C LYS A 38 -17.15 0.73 30.48
N GLY A 39 -17.10 -0.28 31.35
CA GLY A 39 -17.10 -1.69 30.96
C GLY A 39 -15.81 -2.14 30.26
N ILE A 40 -14.67 -1.53 30.59
CA ILE A 40 -13.35 -1.82 29.99
C ILE A 40 -12.35 -2.22 31.07
N TYR A 41 -11.28 -2.92 30.68
CA TYR A 41 -10.20 -3.30 31.59
C TYR A 41 -9.06 -2.26 31.58
N PRO A 42 -8.38 -2.01 32.72
CA PRO A 42 -7.22 -1.13 32.77
C PRO A 42 -6.12 -1.49 31.76
N GLN A 43 -5.93 -2.79 31.50
CA GLN A 43 -4.98 -3.29 30.51
C GLN A 43 -5.35 -2.87 29.09
N GLN A 44 -6.64 -2.78 28.76
CA GLN A 44 -7.09 -2.32 27.44
C GLN A 44 -6.85 -0.82 27.27
N LEU A 45 -7.09 -0.05 28.32
CA LEU A 45 -6.81 1.38 28.34
C LEU A 45 -5.32 1.67 28.14
N GLU A 46 -4.47 0.90 28.80
CA GLU A 46 -3.01 0.97 28.64
C GLU A 46 -2.57 0.60 27.22
N GLN A 47 -3.14 -0.46 26.63
CA GLN A 47 -2.89 -0.81 25.22
C GLN A 47 -3.28 0.32 24.27
N TRP A 48 -4.42 0.97 24.51
CA TRP A 48 -4.85 2.11 23.68
C TRP A 48 -3.96 3.32 23.85
N ARG A 49 -3.45 3.58 25.07
CA ARG A 49 -2.47 4.63 25.32
C ARG A 49 -1.19 4.41 24.52
N GLN A 50 -0.63 3.20 24.61
CA GLN A 50 0.56 2.82 23.85
C GLN A 50 0.34 2.91 22.33
N ALA A 51 -0.83 2.48 21.85
CA ALA A 51 -1.19 2.61 20.45
C ALA A 51 -1.29 4.08 20.00
N CYS A 52 -1.82 4.98 20.83
CA CYS A 52 -1.87 6.41 20.54
C CYS A 52 -0.46 7.04 20.51
N GLU A 53 0.40 6.66 21.45
CA GLU A 53 1.79 7.12 21.51
C GLU A 53 2.58 6.68 20.26
N ALA A 54 2.37 5.43 19.80
CA ALA A 54 3.08 4.85 18.67
C ALA A 54 2.47 5.17 17.29
N ALA A 55 1.26 5.74 17.22
CA ALA A 55 0.51 5.91 15.98
C ALA A 55 1.29 6.69 14.91
N ASN A 56 1.98 7.76 15.31
CA ASN A 56 2.75 8.60 14.39
C ASN A 56 4.03 7.93 13.88
N ASP A 57 4.62 7.02 14.66
CA ASP A 57 5.86 6.34 14.29
C ASP A 57 5.61 5.25 13.23
N TRP A 58 4.50 4.51 13.38
CA TRP A 58 4.10 3.49 12.42
C TRP A 58 3.78 4.09 11.04
N ASP A 59 3.03 5.19 11.01
CA ASP A 59 2.70 5.89 9.76
C ASP A 59 3.96 6.46 9.09
N ARG A 60 4.89 7.01 9.87
CA ARG A 60 6.14 7.57 9.34
C ARG A 60 7.01 6.50 8.68
N GLN A 61 7.23 5.37 9.34
CA GLN A 61 8.06 4.28 8.80
C GLN A 61 7.42 3.65 7.55
N THR A 62 6.11 3.41 7.61
CA THR A 62 5.34 2.85 6.48
C THR A 62 5.40 3.77 5.27
N ASN A 63 5.25 5.08 5.46
CA ASN A 63 5.27 6.07 4.38
C ASN A 63 6.68 6.22 3.76
N ILE A 64 7.75 6.13 4.56
CA ILE A 64 9.13 6.12 4.05
C ILE A 64 9.36 4.89 3.17
N LYS A 65 8.98 3.70 3.64
CA LYS A 65 9.12 2.45 2.89
C LYS A 65 8.32 2.51 1.59
N LEU A 66 7.06 2.92 1.66
CA LEU A 66 6.18 3.06 0.50
C LEU A 66 6.75 4.04 -0.55
N LYS A 67 7.35 5.16 -0.12
CA LYS A 67 8.01 6.10 -1.03
C LYS A 67 9.24 5.51 -1.70
N SER A 68 10.04 4.74 -0.96
CA SER A 68 11.20 4.03 -1.51
C SER A 68 10.77 3.00 -2.56
N ASP A 69 9.80 2.16 -2.23
CA ASP A 69 9.29 1.11 -3.12
C ASP A 69 8.67 1.71 -4.38
N ARG A 70 7.89 2.79 -4.25
CA ARG A 70 7.36 3.53 -5.41
C ARG A 70 8.46 4.07 -6.32
N LYS A 71 9.60 4.48 -5.77
CA LYS A 71 10.73 4.99 -6.56
C LYS A 71 11.42 3.87 -7.31
N THR A 72 11.62 2.71 -6.68
CA THR A 72 12.20 1.53 -7.32
C THR A 72 11.31 0.99 -8.42
N ASP A 73 10.01 0.88 -8.17
CA ASP A 73 9.04 0.40 -9.15
C ASP A 73 8.95 1.34 -10.35
N ARG A 74 8.90 2.65 -10.12
CA ARG A 74 8.89 3.64 -11.19
C ARG A 74 10.14 3.57 -12.06
N LYS A 75 11.31 3.30 -11.47
CA LYS A 75 12.54 3.09 -12.23
C LYS A 75 12.45 1.81 -13.07
N ARG A 76 11.97 0.72 -12.47
CA ARG A 76 11.81 -0.57 -13.15
C ARG A 76 10.84 -0.47 -14.33
N ILE A 77 9.70 0.20 -14.15
CA ILE A 77 8.72 0.46 -15.20
C ILE A 77 9.38 1.20 -16.37
N LYS A 78 10.08 2.31 -16.10
CA LYS A 78 10.75 3.09 -17.16
C LYS A 78 11.80 2.28 -17.94
N ASP A 79 12.56 1.43 -17.24
CA ASP A 79 13.57 0.61 -17.88
C ASP A 79 12.93 -0.49 -18.74
N LEU A 80 11.87 -1.14 -18.23
CA LEU A 80 11.09 -2.12 -18.99
C LEU A 80 10.40 -1.50 -20.21
N GLU A 81 9.78 -0.32 -20.08
CA GLU A 81 9.19 0.41 -21.20
C GLU A 81 10.23 0.79 -22.28
N ARG A 82 11.47 1.09 -21.88
CA ARG A 82 12.56 1.38 -22.83
C ARG A 82 12.98 0.10 -23.56
N GLU A 83 13.11 -1.01 -22.84
CA GLU A 83 13.48 -2.29 -23.43
C GLU A 83 12.40 -2.81 -24.38
N LEU A 84 11.12 -2.69 -23.98
CA LEU A 84 9.98 -3.05 -24.81
C LEU A 84 9.99 -2.28 -26.12
N ARG A 85 10.11 -0.95 -26.08
CA ARG A 85 10.18 -0.12 -27.30
C ARG A 85 11.33 -0.50 -28.23
N ARG A 86 12.49 -0.86 -27.68
CA ARG A 86 13.64 -1.31 -28.49
C ARG A 86 13.33 -2.64 -29.18
N LYS A 87 12.74 -3.58 -28.45
CA LYS A 87 12.35 -4.89 -28.98
C LYS A 87 11.25 -4.78 -30.03
N GLU A 88 10.23 -3.96 -29.79
CA GLU A 88 9.15 -3.70 -30.76
C GLU A 88 9.70 -3.04 -32.03
N LYS A 89 10.63 -2.09 -31.92
CA LYS A 89 11.29 -1.48 -33.09
C LYS A 89 12.05 -2.52 -33.92
N ALA A 90 12.88 -3.34 -33.29
CA ALA A 90 13.63 -4.40 -33.97
C ALA A 90 12.69 -5.44 -34.62
N LEU A 91 11.60 -5.78 -33.94
CA LEU A 91 10.58 -6.69 -34.46
C LEU A 91 9.85 -6.09 -35.66
N ALA A 92 9.52 -4.79 -35.63
CA ALA A 92 8.91 -4.09 -36.75
C ALA A 92 9.87 -4.00 -37.96
N GLU A 93 11.16 -3.74 -37.73
CA GLU A 93 12.18 -3.73 -38.78
C GLU A 93 12.31 -5.12 -39.43
N ALA A 94 12.36 -6.20 -38.65
CA ALA A 94 12.39 -7.57 -39.16
C ALA A 94 11.12 -7.90 -39.98
N ALA A 95 9.95 -7.51 -39.49
CA ALA A 95 8.69 -7.69 -40.23
C ALA A 95 8.69 -6.92 -41.56
N ALA A 96 9.20 -5.68 -41.58
CA ALA A 96 9.32 -4.88 -42.79
C ALA A 96 10.26 -5.52 -43.82
N LEU A 97 11.41 -6.05 -43.37
CA LEU A 97 12.35 -6.77 -44.25
C LEU A 97 11.70 -8.02 -44.87
N LEU A 98 10.97 -8.81 -44.09
CA LEU A 98 10.25 -9.99 -44.60
C LEU A 98 9.18 -9.60 -45.64
N VAL A 99 8.46 -8.49 -45.42
CA VAL A 99 7.47 -7.98 -46.37
C VAL A 99 8.15 -7.52 -47.66
N LEU A 100 9.26 -6.80 -47.56
CA LEU A 100 10.02 -6.36 -48.74
C LEU A 100 10.59 -7.54 -49.53
N GLN A 101 11.15 -8.55 -48.85
CA GLN A 101 11.64 -9.77 -49.49
C GLN A 101 10.54 -10.48 -50.29
N LYS A 102 9.37 -10.69 -49.68
CA LYS A 102 8.22 -11.30 -50.36
C LYS A 102 7.76 -10.50 -51.58
N LYS A 103 7.75 -9.16 -51.48
CA LYS A 103 7.40 -8.29 -52.60
C LYS A 103 8.44 -8.35 -53.72
N ALA A 104 9.73 -8.41 -53.39
CA ALA A 104 10.79 -8.53 -54.37
C ALA A 104 10.71 -9.87 -55.13
N GLN A 105 10.54 -10.99 -54.42
CA GLN A 105 10.34 -12.30 -55.03
C GLN A 105 9.11 -12.32 -55.96
N ALA A 106 8.01 -11.67 -55.56
CA ALA A 106 6.81 -11.61 -56.40
C ALA A 106 6.99 -10.80 -57.70
N ILE A 107 7.94 -9.85 -57.74
CA ILE A 107 8.18 -9.00 -58.92
C ILE A 107 9.28 -9.59 -59.81
N TRP A 108 10.36 -10.12 -59.22
CA TRP A 108 11.56 -10.55 -59.93
C TRP A 108 11.72 -12.07 -60.06
N GLY A 109 10.86 -12.89 -59.42
CA GLY A 109 11.03 -14.35 -59.35
C GLY A 109 12.13 -14.76 -58.35
N ASP A 110 12.24 -16.07 -58.06
CA ASP A 110 13.35 -16.56 -57.24
C ASP A 110 14.65 -16.60 -58.07
N PRO A 111 15.80 -16.22 -57.49
CA PRO A 111 17.10 -16.38 -58.16
C PRO A 111 17.53 -17.85 -58.32
N GLU A 112 16.74 -18.81 -57.84
CA GLU A 112 17.00 -20.26 -57.94
C GLU A 112 16.37 -20.93 -59.18
N ASP A 113 15.69 -20.16 -60.05
CA ASP A 113 15.09 -20.67 -61.31
C ASP A 113 16.02 -20.57 -62.56
N GLU A 114 17.35 -20.47 -62.37
CA GLU A 114 18.37 -20.70 -63.41
C GLU A 114 19.44 -21.72 -63.00
#